data_AF-J1FAM4-F1
#
_entry.id   AF-J1FAM4-F1
#
_cell.length_a   1.000
_cell.length_b   1.000
_cell.length_c   1.000
_cell.angle_alpha   90.00
_cell.angle_beta   90.00
_cell.angle_gamma   90.00
#
_symmetry.space_group_name_H-M   'P 1'
#
loop_
_entity.id
_entity.type
_entity.pdbx_description
1 polymer ?
#
loop_
_entity_poly.entity_id
_entity_poly.type
_entity_poly.pdbx_seq_one_letter_code
_entity_poly.pdbx_strand_id
1 'polypeptide(L)' 'MFKFFAILFFTLSTLFSLDISTATKEDFMNIKGIGSVIAERIIQYRNANGLNNPDELINVRGIGPAKLQKIKS' A
#
# COMPACT_ATOMS: atom_id res chain seq x y z
N MET A 1 29.15 -14.19 2.18
CA MET A 1 29.15 -12.72 2.17
C MET A 1 27.85 -12.10 1.67
N PHE A 2 27.21 -12.61 0.61
CA PHE A 2 25.91 -12.08 0.11
C PHE A 2 24.71 -12.18 1.09
N LYS A 3 24.76 -13.12 2.05
CA LYS A 3 23.67 -13.33 3.02
C LYS A 3 23.47 -12.15 3.98
N PHE A 4 24.51 -11.38 4.29
CA PHE A 4 24.42 -10.24 5.21
C PHE A 4 23.75 -9.01 4.59
N PHE A 5 23.90 -8.79 3.28
CA PHE A 5 23.30 -7.65 2.59
C PHE A 5 21.78 -7.80 2.46
N ALA A 6 21.29 -9.04 2.28
CA ALA A 6 19.87 -9.34 2.28
C ALA A 6 19.21 -9.17 3.66
N ILE A 7 19.95 -9.46 4.75
CA ILE A 7 19.45 -9.29 6.12
C ILE A 7 19.30 -7.80 6.46
N LEU A 8 20.24 -6.94 6.03
CA LEU A 8 20.18 -5.50 6.28
C LEU A 8 19.00 -4.82 5.56
N PHE A 9 18.66 -5.28 4.35
CA PHE A 9 17.51 -4.78 3.60
C PHE A 9 16.18 -5.22 4.24
N PHE A 10 16.12 -6.45 4.79
CA PHE A 10 14.93 -6.98 5.45
C PHE A 10 14.65 -6.32 6.82
N THR A 11 15.70 -5.90 7.55
CA THR A 11 15.55 -5.19 8.83
C THR A 11 15.14 -3.73 8.70
N LEU A 12 15.39 -3.08 7.56
CA LEU A 12 15.01 -1.67 7.35
C LEU A 12 13.55 -1.52 6.89
N SER A 13 13.00 -2.53 6.21
CA SER A 13 11.62 -2.55 5.72
C SER A 13 10.54 -2.56 6.82
N THR A 14 10.88 -2.83 8.08
CA THR A 14 9.91 -2.88 9.19
C THR A 14 9.61 -1.51 9.82
N LEU A 15 10.33 -0.45 9.44
CA LEU A 15 10.15 0.89 10.00
C LEU A 15 9.25 1.82 9.16
N PHE A 16 8.84 1.38 7.97
CA PHE A 16 8.03 2.20 7.08
C PHE A 16 6.56 1.84 7.22
N SER A 17 5.87 2.50 8.16
CA SER A 17 4.42 2.64 8.07
C SER A 17 4.11 3.38 6.77
N LEU A 18 3.40 2.73 5.85
CA LEU A 18 2.99 3.37 4.59
C LEU A 18 2.04 4.53 4.93
N ASP A 19 2.47 5.76 4.69
CA ASP A 19 1.56 6.90 4.73
C ASP A 19 0.69 6.91 3.48
N ILE A 20 -0.55 6.46 3.62
CA ILE A 20 -1.56 6.39 2.56
C ILE A 20 -1.82 7.74 1.86
N SER A 21 -1.59 8.85 2.56
CA SER A 21 -1.84 10.19 2.05
C SER A 21 -0.80 10.58 1.00
N THR A 22 0.44 10.10 1.17
CA THR A 22 1.60 10.43 0.34
C THR A 22 2.09 9.27 -0.50
N ALA A 23 1.61 8.04 -0.24
CA ALA A 23 2.01 6.83 -0.94
C ALA A 23 1.89 6.96 -2.47
N THR A 24 2.89 6.44 -3.16
CA THR A 24 2.89 6.38 -4.63
C THR A 24 2.09 5.16 -5.11
N LYS A 25 1.82 5.12 -6.41
CA LYS A 25 1.19 3.96 -7.04
C LYS A 25 2.04 2.71 -6.81
N GLU A 26 3.35 2.84 -6.94
CA GLU A 26 4.35 1.78 -6.75
C GLU A 26 4.31 1.25 -5.32
N ASP A 27 4.19 2.13 -4.32
CA ASP A 27 4.10 1.72 -2.93
C ASP A 27 2.84 0.88 -2.67
N PHE A 28 1.70 1.27 -3.26
CA PHE A 28 0.49 0.45 -3.19
C PHE A 28 0.65 -0.90 -3.90
N MET A 29 1.38 -0.95 -5.01
CA MET A 29 1.64 -2.22 -5.72
C MET A 29 2.55 -3.18 -4.94
N ASN A 30 3.36 -2.67 -4.01
CA ASN A 30 4.18 -3.52 -3.12
C ASN A 30 3.31 -4.31 -2.13
N ILE A 31 2.05 -3.94 -1.94
CA ILE A 31 1.10 -4.65 -1.07
C ILE A 31 0.60 -5.90 -1.79
N LYS A 32 0.82 -7.06 -1.18
CA LYS A 32 0.45 -8.36 -1.76
C LYS A 32 -1.05 -8.43 -2.11
N GLY A 33 -1.32 -8.47 -3.41
CA GLY A 33 -2.69 -8.56 -3.95
C GLY A 33 -3.26 -7.22 -4.41
N ILE A 34 -2.47 -6.16 -4.40
CA ILE A 34 -2.74 -4.91 -5.13
C ILE A 34 -1.86 -4.89 -6.37
N GLY A 35 -2.50 -4.92 -7.54
CA GLY A 35 -1.82 -4.73 -8.82
C GLY A 35 -1.98 -3.31 -9.34
N SER A 36 -1.31 -3.00 -10.45
CA SER A 36 -1.32 -1.67 -11.10
C SER A 36 -2.71 -1.07 -11.25
N VAL A 37 -3.71 -1.87 -11.65
CA VAL A 37 -5.10 -1.39 -11.84
C VAL A 37 -5.75 -0.95 -10.53
N ILE A 38 -5.49 -1.64 -9.42
CA ILE A 38 -6.07 -1.27 -8.12
C ILE A 38 -5.31 -0.08 -7.54
N ALA A 39 -3.98 -0.10 -7.62
CA ALA A 39 -3.15 1.02 -7.20
C ALA A 39 -3.56 2.32 -7.92
N GLU A 40 -3.77 2.28 -9.23
CA GLU A 40 -4.27 3.43 -10.00
C GLU A 40 -5.61 3.95 -9.45
N ARG A 41 -6.56 3.05 -9.13
CA ARG A 41 -7.85 3.46 -8.57
C ARG A 41 -7.74 4.07 -7.19
N ILE A 42 -6.77 3.63 -6.37
CA ILE A 42 -6.50 4.25 -5.07
C ILE A 42 -6.03 5.69 -5.27
N ILE A 43 -5.09 5.91 -6.19
CA ILE A 43 -4.59 7.25 -6.52
C ILE A 43 -5.73 8.14 -7.04
N GLN A 44 -6.58 7.62 -7.93
CA GLN A 44 -7.75 8.35 -8.44
C GLN A 44 -8.74 8.70 -7.32
N TYR A 45 -9.05 7.74 -6.44
CA TYR A 45 -9.94 7.98 -5.31
C TYR A 45 -9.38 9.05 -4.37
N ARG A 46 -8.08 8.97 -4.05
CA ARG A 46 -7.39 9.96 -3.21
C ARG A 46 -7.42 11.35 -3.84
N ASN A 47 -7.18 11.46 -5.14
CA ASN A 47 -7.21 12.74 -5.85
C ASN A 47 -8.61 13.36 -5.89
N ALA A 48 -9.66 12.53 -5.91
CA ALA A 48 -11.04 13.00 -6.00
C ALA A 48 -11.67 13.33 -4.63
N ASN A 49 -11.37 12.54 -3.59
CA ASN A 49 -12.06 12.63 -2.29
C ASN A 49 -11.13 13.00 -1.12
N GLY A 50 -9.81 12.99 -1.34
CA GLY A 50 -8.85 12.85 -0.25
C GLY A 50 -8.79 11.39 0.25
N LEU A 51 -7.81 11.11 1.08
CA LEU A 51 -7.67 9.81 1.74
C LEU A 51 -7.05 10.03 3.12
N ASN A 52 -7.90 10.16 4.15
CA ASN A 52 -7.45 10.48 5.51
C ASN A 52 -7.36 9.25 6.41
N ASN A 53 -8.22 8.25 6.15
CA ASN A 53 -8.23 6.98 6.86
C ASN A 53 -8.07 5.81 5.88
N PRO A 54 -7.21 4.81 6.17
CA PRO A 54 -7.12 3.60 5.36
C PRO A 54 -8.47 2.89 5.14
N ASP A 55 -9.44 2.98 6.06
CA ASP A 55 -10.79 2.42 5.90
C ASP A 55 -11.52 2.92 4.65
N GLU A 56 -11.27 4.15 4.22
CA GLU A 56 -11.89 4.75 3.03
C GLU A 56 -11.50 4.01 1.75
N LEU A 57 -10.41 3.23 1.76
CA LEU A 57 -10.02 2.38 0.65
C LEU A 57 -11.06 1.31 0.32
N ILE A 58 -11.98 0.98 1.25
CA ILE A 58 -13.12 0.09 0.96
C ILE A 58 -14.04 0.65 -0.14
N ASN A 59 -14.06 1.97 -0.32
CA ASN A 59 -14.85 2.64 -1.36
C ASN A 59 -14.20 2.52 -2.74
N VAL A 60 -12.94 2.09 -2.81
CA VAL A 60 -12.22 1.89 -4.08
C VAL A 60 -12.66 0.57 -4.72
N ARG A 61 -13.21 0.66 -5.92
CA ARG A 61 -13.67 -0.52 -6.67
C ARG A 61 -12.55 -1.57 -6.83
N GLY A 62 -12.79 -2.76 -6.27
CA GLY A 62 -11.84 -3.88 -6.30
C GLY A 62 -11.01 -4.04 -5.04
N ILE A 63 -11.20 -3.17 -4.03
CA ILE A 63 -10.72 -3.36 -2.67
C ILE A 63 -11.89 -3.87 -1.82
N GLY A 64 -11.80 -5.13 -1.40
CA GLY A 64 -12.70 -5.71 -0.41
C GLY A 64 -12.04 -5.81 0.96
N PRO A 65 -12.75 -6.32 1.98
CA PRO A 65 -12.25 -6.42 3.36
C PRO A 65 -10.90 -7.14 3.46
N ALA A 66 -10.72 -8.21 2.68
CA ALA A 66 -9.48 -8.99 2.66
C ALA A 66 -8.27 -8.21 2.10
N LYS A 67 -8.50 -7.28 1.16
CA LYS A 67 -7.44 -6.41 0.63
C LYS A 67 -7.20 -5.24 1.58
N LEU A 68 -8.26 -4.64 2.12
CA LEU A 68 -8.17 -3.58 3.11
C LEU A 68 -7.34 -4.02 4.33
N GLN A 69 -7.59 -5.21 4.86
CA GLN A 69 -6.83 -5.74 5.98
C GLN A 69 -5.33 -5.86 5.68
N LYS A 70 -4.96 -6.24 4.45
CA LYS A 70 -3.55 -6.33 4.03
C LYS A 70 -2.86 -4.98 3.84
N ILE A 71 -3.63 -3.92 3.59
CA ILE A 71 -3.09 -2.55 3.51
C ILE A 71 -2.83 -2.02 4.92
N LYS A 72 -3.65 -2.45 5.90
CA LYS A 72 -3.54 -2.07 7.31
C LYS A 72 -2.54 -2.91 8.13
N SER A 73 -2.14 -4.09 7.63
CA SER A 73 -1.24 -5.03 8.33
C SER A 73 0.20 -4.78 7.95
#